data_AF-A0A847GL69-F1
#
_entry.id   AF-A0A847GL69-F1
#
_cell.length_a   1.000
_cell.length_b   1.000
_cell.length_c   1.000
_cell.angle_alpha   90.00
_cell.angle_beta   90.00
_cell.angle_gamma   90.00
#
_symmetry.space_group_name_H-M   'P 1'
#
loop_
_entity.id
_entity.type
_entity.pdbx_description
1 polymer ?
#
loop_
_entity_poly.entity_id
_entity_poly.type
_entity_poly.pdbx_seq_one_letter_code
_entity_poly.pdbx_strand_id
1 'polypeptide(L)'
;MSKPRKRPQTPHDPAVQRKADEMISRLREYHRLGLECNLLPTRKERREFADQHAISQTTIRKVRALAREYTSTELDELCRLRKPDRMPFHFGYIPYFLCCHGKKERQKLQRQAAENGWTAPEVHVAIRQMRGGRRGGGGRPMKKPATAEAGLVRITADGHLWVRRCELVLTAFKTGKPDGDLRDYAEEAVLALRAVEKTARSATKELEAMLGPRSGR
;
A
#
# COMPACT_ATOMS: atom_id res chain seq x y z
N MET A 1 18.64 -18.08 16.31
CA MET A 1 18.70 -16.78 17.03
C MET A 1 19.97 -16.05 16.64
N SER A 2 19.88 -15.01 15.81
CA SER A 2 21.05 -14.26 15.34
C SER A 2 21.55 -13.29 16.41
N LYS A 3 22.85 -13.33 16.72
CA LYS A 3 23.50 -12.42 17.68
C LYS A 3 23.30 -10.95 17.23
N PRO A 4 22.93 -10.03 18.14
CA PRO A 4 22.84 -8.61 17.82
C PRO A 4 24.23 -8.09 17.45
N ARG A 5 24.39 -7.60 16.20
CA ARG A 5 25.62 -6.92 15.76
C ARG A 5 25.81 -5.68 16.64
N LYS A 6 26.87 -5.66 17.48
CA LYS A 6 27.34 -4.46 18.17
C LYS A 6 27.63 -3.39 17.12
N ARG A 7 26.78 -2.36 17.06
CA ARG A 7 26.96 -1.24 16.13
C ARG A 7 28.13 -0.38 16.62
N PRO A 8 29.10 -0.03 15.77
CA PRO A 8 30.12 0.92 16.13
C PRO A 8 29.45 2.26 16.51
N GLN A 9 29.81 2.80 17.66
CA GLN A 9 29.39 4.13 18.09
C GLN A 9 30.16 5.15 17.25
N THR A 10 29.68 5.44 16.03
CA THR A 10 30.25 6.51 15.21
C THR A 10 30.02 7.85 15.93
N PRO A 11 31.03 8.74 15.97
CA PRO A 11 30.92 10.07 16.56
C PRO A 11 29.68 10.84 16.09
N HIS A 12 29.18 11.72 16.94
CA HIS A 12 27.96 12.50 16.72
C HIS A 12 28.18 13.52 15.60
N ASP A 13 27.87 13.15 14.35
CA ASP A 13 27.99 14.05 13.19
C ASP A 13 26.98 15.23 13.34
N PRO A 14 27.46 16.49 13.47
CA PRO A 14 26.58 17.66 13.60
C PRO A 14 25.68 17.88 12.38
N ALA A 15 26.09 17.46 11.18
CA ALA A 15 25.30 17.60 9.97
C ALA A 15 24.08 16.66 9.98
N VAL A 16 24.26 15.42 10.46
CA VAL A 16 23.17 14.45 10.63
C VAL A 16 22.15 14.98 11.65
N GLN A 17 22.62 15.56 12.76
CA GLN A 17 21.75 16.13 13.78
C GLN A 17 20.93 17.31 13.25
N ARG A 18 21.58 18.26 12.55
CA ARG A 18 20.89 19.40 11.94
C ARG A 18 19.77 18.95 10.99
N LYS A 19 20.06 17.97 10.14
CA LYS A 19 19.07 17.40 9.21
C LYS A 19 17.91 16.72 9.95
N ALA A 20 18.18 16.02 11.05
CA ALA A 20 17.15 15.43 11.88
C ALA A 20 16.24 16.50 12.50
N ASP A 21 16.82 17.58 13.01
CA ASP A 21 16.10 18.70 13.62
C ASP A 21 15.25 19.45 12.60
N GLU A 22 15.73 19.64 11.37
CA GLU A 22 14.95 20.17 10.25
C GLU A 22 13.73 19.30 9.93
N MET A 23 13.90 17.97 9.87
CA MET A 23 12.80 17.04 9.62
C MET A 23 11.73 17.10 10.72
N ILE A 24 12.15 17.14 11.99
CA ILE A 24 11.25 17.25 13.15
C ILE A 24 10.51 18.59 13.12
N SER A 25 11.24 19.69 12.87
CA SER A 25 10.65 21.02 12.78
C SER A 25 9.59 21.09 11.68
N ARG A 26 9.89 20.51 10.51
CA ARG A 26 8.94 20.45 9.39
C ARG A 26 7.69 19.63 9.72
N LEU A 27 7.84 18.51 10.45
CA LEU A 27 6.70 17.71 10.90
C LEU A 27 5.80 18.47 11.88
N ARG A 28 6.40 19.18 12.84
CA ARG A 28 5.68 20.04 13.80
C ARG A 28 4.98 21.20 13.11
N GLU A 29 5.65 21.86 12.17
CA GLU A 29 5.07 22.91 11.35
C GLU A 29 3.82 22.41 10.60
N TYR A 30 3.93 21.24 9.94
CA TYR A 30 2.80 20.63 9.26
C TYR A 30 1.67 20.26 10.21
N HIS A 31 1.95 19.72 11.40
CA HIS A 31 0.90 19.46 12.38
C HIS A 31 0.16 20.73 12.80
N ARG A 32 0.89 21.81 13.10
CA ARG A 32 0.32 23.14 13.42
C ARG A 32 -0.56 23.67 12.30
N LEU A 33 -0.06 23.70 11.06
CA LEU A 33 -0.83 24.15 9.90
C LEU A 33 -2.07 23.28 9.67
N GLY A 34 -1.98 21.99 9.98
CA GLY A 34 -3.12 21.07 9.93
C GLY A 34 -4.19 21.40 10.96
N LEU A 35 -3.81 21.79 12.18
CA LEU A 35 -4.74 22.24 13.21
C LEU A 35 -5.45 23.52 12.77
N GLU A 36 -4.70 24.54 12.33
CA GLU A 36 -5.23 25.81 11.83
C GLU A 36 -6.19 25.59 10.64
N CYS A 37 -5.77 24.81 9.64
CA CYS A 37 -6.59 24.52 8.47
C CYS A 37 -7.86 23.71 8.79
N ASN A 38 -7.87 22.93 9.88
CA ASN A 38 -9.04 22.19 10.32
C ASN A 38 -10.11 23.07 10.98
N LEU A 39 -9.77 24.28 11.44
CA LEU A 39 -10.72 25.26 11.97
C LEU A 39 -11.50 25.98 10.86
N LEU A 40 -11.00 25.97 9.62
CA LEU A 40 -11.65 26.61 8.49
C LEU A 40 -12.90 25.83 8.04
N PRO A 41 -14.09 26.47 8.00
CA PRO A 41 -15.35 25.76 7.80
C PRO A 41 -15.50 25.27 6.34
N THR A 42 -15.16 26.09 5.36
CA THR A 42 -15.46 25.80 3.96
C THR A 42 -14.29 25.20 3.19
N ARG A 43 -14.59 24.57 2.05
CA ARG A 43 -13.56 24.07 1.12
C ARG A 43 -12.81 25.19 0.43
N LYS A 44 -13.46 26.34 0.19
CA LYS A 44 -12.87 27.51 -0.47
C LYS A 44 -11.77 28.12 0.41
N GLU A 45 -12.08 28.40 1.67
CA GLU A 45 -11.10 28.95 2.63
C GLU A 45 -9.90 28.00 2.82
N ARG A 46 -10.15 26.69 2.89
CA ARG A 46 -9.05 25.70 2.97
C ARG A 46 -8.16 25.69 1.72
N ARG A 47 -8.71 26.02 0.56
CA ARG A 47 -7.94 26.15 -0.68
C ARG A 47 -7.03 27.36 -0.59
N GLU A 48 -7.61 28.51 -0.26
CA GLU A 48 -6.91 29.80 -0.09
C GLU A 48 -5.81 29.69 0.98
N PHE A 49 -6.08 29.02 2.10
CA PHE A 49 -5.08 28.74 3.14
C PHE A 49 -3.87 27.97 2.59
N ALA A 50 -4.10 26.92 1.79
CA ALA A 50 -2.99 26.16 1.23
C ALA A 50 -2.17 27.01 0.24
N ASP A 51 -2.84 27.87 -0.54
CA ASP A 51 -2.18 28.79 -1.47
C ASP A 51 -1.35 29.85 -0.69
N GLN A 52 -1.86 30.40 0.41
CA GLN A 52 -1.15 31.34 1.30
C GLN A 52 0.12 30.74 1.92
N HIS A 53 0.09 29.46 2.25
CA HIS A 53 1.25 28.75 2.83
C HIS A 53 2.15 28.10 1.76
N ALA A 54 1.89 28.32 0.47
CA ALA A 54 2.60 27.68 -0.65
C ALA A 54 2.63 26.13 -0.55
N ILE A 55 1.54 25.53 -0.09
CA ILE A 55 1.37 24.08 0.06
C ILE A 55 0.35 23.58 -0.97
N SER A 56 0.66 22.49 -1.68
CA SER A 56 -0.28 21.90 -2.62
C SER A 56 -1.57 21.41 -1.94
N GLN A 57 -2.69 21.43 -2.67
CA GLN A 57 -3.97 20.91 -2.19
C GLN A 57 -3.93 19.42 -1.81
N THR A 58 -3.02 18.65 -2.38
CA THR A 58 -2.82 17.24 -2.01
C THR A 58 -2.06 17.14 -0.69
N THR A 59 -1.05 17.98 -0.47
CA THR A 59 -0.29 18.01 0.77
C THR A 59 -1.14 18.52 1.92
N ILE A 60 -1.95 19.57 1.73
CA ILE A 60 -2.80 20.11 2.81
C ILE A 60 -3.82 19.07 3.31
N ARG A 61 -4.33 18.19 2.45
CA ARG A 61 -5.20 17.08 2.86
C ARG A 61 -4.48 16.12 3.82
N LYS A 62 -3.22 15.80 3.55
CA LYS A 62 -2.39 14.92 4.39
C LYS A 62 -2.01 15.61 5.70
N VAL A 63 -1.65 16.90 5.64
CA VAL A 63 -1.37 17.76 6.80
C VAL A 63 -2.58 17.82 7.75
N ARG A 64 -3.78 18.04 7.22
CA ARG A 64 -5.02 18.01 8.02
C ARG A 64 -5.29 16.66 8.65
N ALA A 65 -5.04 15.57 7.92
CA ALA A 65 -5.20 14.21 8.45
C ALA A 65 -4.18 13.92 9.56
N LEU A 66 -2.92 14.37 9.42
CA LEU A 66 -1.91 14.30 10.48
C LEU A 66 -2.41 14.99 11.76
N ALA A 67 -2.91 16.23 11.65
CA ALA A 67 -3.38 16.99 12.79
C ALA A 67 -4.63 16.41 13.48
N ARG A 68 -5.45 15.64 12.76
CA ARG A 68 -6.62 14.94 13.33
C ARG A 68 -6.24 13.67 14.08
N GLU A 69 -5.25 12.95 13.55
CA GLU A 69 -4.88 11.61 14.03
C GLU A 69 -3.78 11.62 15.09
N TYR A 70 -3.09 12.75 15.26
CA TYR A 70 -2.01 12.90 16.24
C TYR A 70 -2.28 14.08 17.15
N THR A 71 -2.17 13.85 18.46
CA THR A 71 -1.98 14.93 19.43
C THR A 71 -0.55 15.46 19.37
N SER A 72 -0.28 16.63 19.97
CA SER A 72 1.08 17.17 20.06
C SER A 72 2.04 16.21 20.76
N THR A 73 1.58 15.56 21.84
CA THR A 73 2.37 14.56 22.58
C THR A 73 2.69 13.33 21.73
N GLU A 74 1.72 12.81 20.98
CA GLU A 74 1.93 11.67 20.09
C GLU A 74 2.86 12.00 18.92
N LEU A 75 2.78 13.23 18.40
CA LEU A 75 3.72 13.69 17.39
C LEU A 75 5.14 13.79 17.96
N ASP A 76 5.31 14.27 19.18
CA ASP A 76 6.61 14.32 19.84
C ASP A 76 7.17 12.91 20.09
N GLU A 77 6.34 11.95 20.47
CA GLU A 77 6.73 10.54 20.54
C GLU A 77 7.21 10.01 19.20
N LEU A 78 6.47 10.27 18.11
CA LEU A 78 6.87 9.90 16.75
C LEU A 78 8.21 10.56 16.36
N CYS A 79 8.38 11.84 16.69
CA CYS A 79 9.59 12.61 16.44
C CYS A 79 10.77 12.18 17.32
N ARG A 80 10.58 11.39 18.38
CA ARG A 80 11.66 10.78 19.19
C ARG A 80 12.13 9.45 18.62
N LEU A 81 11.31 8.77 17.82
CA LEU A 81 11.72 7.52 17.18
C LEU A 81 12.90 7.77 16.23
N ARG A 82 13.88 6.88 16.27
CA ARG A 82 15.09 6.94 15.45
C ARG A 82 15.26 5.61 14.75
N LYS A 83 15.45 5.69 13.44
CA LYS A 83 15.86 4.54 12.62
C LYS A 83 17.32 4.17 12.91
N PRO A 84 17.84 3.05 12.39
CA PRO A 84 19.23 2.65 12.53
C PRO A 84 20.25 3.67 12.05
N ASP A 85 19.88 4.47 11.05
CA ASP A 85 20.66 5.58 10.49
C ASP A 85 20.63 6.85 11.37
N ARG A 86 20.01 6.78 12.56
CA ARG A 86 19.78 7.89 13.50
C ARG A 86 18.89 9.01 12.95
N MET A 87 18.21 8.80 11.82
CA MET A 87 17.27 9.78 11.29
C MET A 87 15.86 9.55 11.87
N PRO A 88 15.09 10.61 12.16
CA PRO A 88 13.67 10.52 12.43
C PRO A 88 12.89 10.16 11.15
N PHE A 89 11.61 9.86 11.29
CA PHE A 89 10.72 9.78 10.13
C PHE A 89 10.51 11.17 9.55
N HIS A 90 10.65 11.32 8.23
CA HIS A 90 10.23 12.54 7.54
C HIS A 90 8.75 12.45 7.13
N PHE A 91 8.19 13.56 6.66
CA PHE A 91 6.76 13.65 6.31
C PHE A 91 6.28 12.61 5.28
N GLY A 92 7.18 12.04 4.46
CA GLY A 92 6.84 11.00 3.48
C GLY A 92 6.31 9.71 4.10
N TYR A 93 6.61 9.42 5.37
CA TYR A 93 6.08 8.26 6.08
C TYR A 93 4.65 8.45 6.57
N ILE A 94 4.26 9.70 6.84
CA ILE A 94 2.99 10.03 7.51
C ILE A 94 1.78 9.48 6.75
N PRO A 95 1.65 9.62 5.41
CA PRO A 95 0.51 9.05 4.69
C PRO A 95 0.35 7.54 4.89
N TYR A 96 1.45 6.79 5.03
CA TYR A 96 1.41 5.35 5.26
C TYR A 96 0.95 5.05 6.67
N PHE A 97 1.49 5.74 7.69
CA PHE A 97 0.99 5.56 9.07
C PHE A 97 -0.48 5.93 9.22
N LEU A 98 -0.96 6.95 8.49
CA LEU A 98 -2.37 7.33 8.47
C LEU A 98 -3.26 6.29 7.77
N CYS A 99 -2.69 5.37 6.98
CA CYS A 99 -3.48 4.24 6.50
C CYS A 99 -3.89 3.32 7.65
N CYS A 100 -3.16 3.24 8.76
CA CYS A 100 -3.54 2.45 9.94
C CYS A 100 -4.66 3.12 10.74
N HIS A 101 -5.85 2.50 10.75
CA HIS A 101 -7.03 3.02 11.45
C HIS A 101 -6.90 2.96 12.98
N GLY A 102 -6.23 1.93 13.52
CA GLY A 102 -6.05 1.80 14.97
C GLY A 102 -4.85 2.59 15.49
N LYS A 103 -5.04 3.47 16.48
CA LYS A 103 -3.94 4.19 17.16
C LYS A 103 -2.86 3.24 17.69
N LYS A 104 -3.24 2.18 18.41
CA LYS A 104 -2.30 1.19 18.96
C LYS A 104 -1.52 0.47 17.86
N GLU A 105 -2.18 0.10 16.78
CA GLU A 105 -1.55 -0.55 15.62
C GLU A 105 -0.57 0.38 14.92
N ARG A 106 -0.97 1.65 14.71
CA ARG A 106 -0.14 2.70 14.13
C ARG A 106 1.14 2.93 14.95
N GLN A 107 1.02 3.05 16.27
CA GLN A 107 2.17 3.18 17.17
C GLN A 107 3.08 1.95 17.16
N LYS A 108 2.50 0.74 17.13
CA LYS A 108 3.27 -0.50 17.00
C LYS A 108 4.06 -0.53 15.69
N LEU A 109 3.41 -0.19 14.58
CA LEU A 109 4.04 -0.15 13.26
C LEU A 109 5.17 0.87 13.18
N GLN A 110 5.00 2.06 13.77
CA GLN A 110 6.05 3.08 13.83
C GLN A 110 7.29 2.60 14.58
N ARG A 111 7.10 1.94 15.73
CA ARG A 111 8.21 1.34 16.50
C ARG A 111 8.91 0.27 15.69
N GLN A 112 8.17 -0.65 15.06
CA GLN A 112 8.75 -1.68 14.20
C GLN A 112 9.51 -1.09 13.01
N ALA A 113 8.97 -0.04 12.38
CA ALA A 113 9.64 0.65 11.29
C ALA A 113 10.94 1.32 11.75
N ALA A 114 10.96 1.89 12.96
CA ALA A 114 12.14 2.53 13.53
C ALA A 114 13.20 1.49 13.92
N GLU A 115 12.81 0.39 14.56
CA GLU A 115 13.71 -0.68 14.97
C GLU A 115 14.38 -1.36 13.76
N ASN A 116 13.58 -1.69 12.74
CA ASN A 116 14.04 -2.40 11.55
C ASN A 116 14.63 -1.48 10.47
N GLY A 117 14.47 -0.16 10.61
CA GLY A 117 14.96 0.81 9.62
C GLY A 117 14.17 0.78 8.30
N TRP A 118 12.89 0.44 8.35
CA TRP A 118 12.05 0.37 7.16
C TRP A 118 11.98 1.71 6.44
N THR A 119 12.05 1.64 5.13
CA THR A 119 11.72 2.69 4.18
C THR A 119 10.19 2.91 4.11
N ALA A 120 9.76 4.05 3.60
CA ALA A 120 8.33 4.34 3.43
C ALA A 120 7.59 3.30 2.55
N PRO A 121 8.16 2.81 1.43
CA PRO A 121 7.59 1.69 0.68
C PRO A 121 7.48 0.39 1.50
N GLU A 122 8.47 0.05 2.33
CA GLU A 122 8.42 -1.15 3.17
C GLU A 122 7.34 -1.05 4.25
N VAL A 123 7.15 0.14 4.84
CA VAL A 123 6.01 0.39 5.74
C VAL A 123 4.68 0.12 5.04
N HIS A 124 4.53 0.54 3.78
CA HIS A 124 3.35 0.25 2.99
C HIS A 124 3.12 -1.24 2.76
N VAL A 125 4.20 -1.97 2.44
CA VAL A 125 4.16 -3.44 2.27
C VAL A 125 3.75 -4.11 3.59
N ALA A 126 4.32 -3.70 4.72
CA ALA A 126 3.96 -4.22 6.04
C ALA A 126 2.48 -3.98 6.36
N ILE A 127 1.94 -2.80 6.09
CA ILE A 127 0.51 -2.49 6.27
C ILE A 127 -0.37 -3.41 5.42
N ARG A 128 0.03 -3.66 4.16
CA ARG A 128 -0.70 -4.57 3.27
C ARG A 128 -0.70 -6.01 3.81
N GLN A 129 0.43 -6.47 4.32
CA GLN A 129 0.55 -7.81 4.92
C GLN A 129 -0.31 -7.93 6.18
N MET A 130 -0.29 -6.91 7.06
CA MET A 130 -1.11 -6.87 8.28
C MET A 130 -2.62 -6.94 7.98
N ARG A 131 -3.06 -6.38 6.85
CA ARG A 131 -4.46 -6.41 6.40
C ARG A 131 -4.87 -7.74 5.77
N GLY A 132 -4.06 -8.78 5.93
CA GLY A 132 -4.37 -10.13 5.49
C GLY A 132 -3.96 -10.43 4.05
N GLY A 133 -3.09 -9.61 3.43
CA GLY A 133 -2.40 -9.92 2.17
C GLY A 133 -3.29 -10.13 0.94
N ARG A 134 -4.61 -10.24 1.09
CA ARG A 134 -5.56 -10.29 0.00
C ARG A 134 -5.56 -8.90 -0.61
N ARG A 135 -4.83 -8.77 -1.71
CA ARG A 135 -5.22 -7.89 -2.80
C ARG A 135 -6.69 -8.23 -3.09
N GLY A 136 -7.63 -7.62 -2.37
CA GLY A 136 -8.95 -7.39 -2.93
C GLY A 136 -8.63 -6.61 -4.18
N GLY A 137 -8.64 -7.31 -5.32
CA GLY A 137 -8.13 -6.76 -6.57
C GLY A 137 -8.71 -5.37 -6.70
N GLY A 138 -7.83 -4.34 -6.74
CA GLY A 138 -8.22 -2.93 -6.69
C GLY A 138 -8.98 -2.47 -7.94
N GLY A 139 -9.67 -3.39 -8.60
CA GLY A 139 -10.62 -3.13 -9.65
C GLY A 139 -12.00 -2.83 -9.07
N ARG A 140 -12.80 -2.18 -9.90
CA ARG A 140 -14.23 -2.04 -9.70
C ARG A 140 -14.84 -3.41 -9.35
N PRO A 141 -15.71 -3.51 -8.34
CA PRO A 141 -16.42 -4.74 -8.04
C PRO A 141 -17.03 -5.33 -9.31
N MET A 142 -16.90 -6.64 -9.51
CA MET A 142 -17.54 -7.29 -10.65
C MET A 142 -19.05 -7.11 -10.51
N LYS A 143 -19.68 -6.52 -11.53
CA LYS A 143 -21.14 -6.44 -11.59
C LYS A 143 -21.72 -7.83 -11.80
N LYS A 144 -22.70 -8.23 -10.98
CA LYS A 144 -23.51 -9.42 -11.23
C LYS A 144 -24.15 -9.30 -12.63
N PRO A 145 -24.06 -10.32 -13.49
CA PRO A 145 -24.73 -10.28 -14.78
C PRO A 145 -26.25 -10.20 -14.60
N ALA A 146 -26.94 -9.53 -15.54
CA ALA A 146 -28.39 -9.37 -15.47
C ALA A 146 -29.15 -10.70 -15.64
N THR A 147 -28.58 -11.62 -16.42
CA THR A 147 -29.11 -12.97 -16.68
C THR A 147 -27.99 -14.01 -16.63
N ALA A 148 -28.35 -15.29 -16.46
CA ALA A 148 -27.39 -16.39 -16.50
C ALA A 148 -26.70 -16.51 -17.87
N GLU A 149 -27.46 -16.36 -18.97
CA GLU A 149 -26.94 -16.35 -20.33
C GLU A 149 -25.87 -15.26 -20.54
N ALA A 150 -26.16 -14.03 -20.11
CA ALA A 150 -25.18 -12.93 -20.18
C ALA A 150 -23.92 -13.23 -19.35
N GLY A 151 -24.08 -13.94 -18.23
CA GLY A 151 -22.97 -14.45 -17.42
C GLY A 151 -22.10 -15.46 -18.18
N LEU A 152 -22.71 -16.44 -18.84
CA LEU A 152 -22.01 -17.47 -19.61
C LEU A 152 -21.27 -16.89 -20.81
N VAL A 153 -21.93 -16.02 -21.60
CA VAL A 153 -21.30 -15.32 -22.73
C VAL A 153 -20.07 -14.54 -22.27
N ARG A 154 -20.19 -13.85 -21.13
CA ARG A 154 -19.08 -13.09 -20.57
C ARG A 154 -17.93 -13.97 -20.08
N ILE A 155 -18.22 -15.07 -19.38
CA ILE A 155 -17.18 -16.01 -18.92
C ILE A 155 -16.40 -16.59 -20.10
N THR A 156 -17.08 -16.94 -21.20
CA THR A 156 -16.42 -17.42 -22.42
C THR A 156 -15.51 -16.36 -23.04
N ALA A 157 -16.00 -15.12 -23.18
CA ALA A 157 -15.22 -14.02 -23.73
C ALA A 157 -13.99 -13.68 -22.86
N ASP A 158 -14.18 -13.60 -21.54
CA ASP A 158 -13.10 -13.36 -20.58
C ASP A 158 -12.08 -14.51 -20.62
N GLY A 159 -12.53 -15.76 -20.74
CA GLY A 159 -11.68 -16.94 -20.89
C GLY A 159 -10.76 -16.85 -22.11
N HIS A 160 -11.29 -16.53 -23.29
CA HIS A 160 -10.48 -16.35 -24.51
C HIS A 160 -9.45 -15.22 -24.35
N LEU A 161 -9.84 -14.11 -23.72
CA LEU A 161 -8.94 -12.99 -23.46
C LEU A 161 -7.80 -13.38 -22.51
N TRP A 162 -8.09 -14.18 -21.48
CA TRP A 162 -7.10 -14.70 -20.54
C TRP A 162 -6.08 -15.61 -21.22
N VAL A 163 -6.53 -16.54 -22.07
CA VAL A 163 -5.65 -17.44 -22.83
C VAL A 163 -4.68 -16.62 -23.68
N ARG A 164 -5.20 -15.67 -24.48
CA ARG A 164 -4.38 -14.81 -25.34
C ARG A 164 -3.36 -13.98 -24.56
N ARG A 165 -3.75 -13.45 -23.38
CA ARG A 165 -2.82 -12.70 -22.51
C ARG A 165 -1.70 -13.59 -21.98
N CYS A 166 -2.02 -14.81 -21.57
CA CYS A 166 -1.02 -15.76 -21.08
C CYS A 166 -0.01 -16.10 -22.19
N GLU A 167 -0.47 -16.34 -23.41
CA GLU A 167 0.40 -16.60 -24.57
C GLU A 167 1.37 -15.45 -24.85
N LEU A 168 0.88 -14.21 -24.83
CA LEU A 168 1.71 -13.02 -25.03
C LEU A 168 2.78 -12.87 -23.94
N VAL A 169 2.38 -13.02 -22.67
CA VAL A 169 3.30 -12.91 -21.52
C VAL A 169 4.34 -14.03 -21.56
N LEU A 170 3.95 -15.27 -21.83
CA LEU A 170 4.87 -16.40 -21.93
C LEU A 170 5.83 -16.24 -23.11
N THR A 171 5.38 -15.68 -24.23
CA THR A 171 6.24 -15.38 -25.38
C THR A 171 7.30 -14.35 -25.01
N ALA A 172 6.90 -13.23 -24.39
CA ALA A 172 7.82 -12.21 -23.92
C ALA A 172 8.79 -12.73 -22.84
N PHE A 173 8.32 -13.59 -21.94
CA PHE A 173 9.14 -14.18 -20.89
C PHE A 173 10.20 -15.14 -21.45
N LYS A 174 9.89 -15.90 -22.50
CA LYS A 174 10.83 -16.83 -23.15
C LYS A 174 11.93 -16.11 -23.93
N THR A 175 11.66 -14.93 -24.48
CA THR A 175 12.62 -14.15 -25.27
C THR A 175 13.49 -13.22 -24.41
N GLY A 176 13.07 -12.91 -23.17
CA GLY A 176 13.80 -12.06 -22.24
C GLY A 176 14.72 -12.81 -21.26
N LYS A 177 15.68 -12.10 -20.68
CA LYS A 177 16.44 -12.57 -19.50
C LYS A 177 15.72 -12.08 -18.23
N PRO A 178 15.16 -12.97 -17.38
CA PRO A 178 14.49 -12.53 -16.17
C PRO A 178 15.48 -11.98 -15.15
N ASP A 179 15.23 -10.75 -14.68
CA ASP A 179 15.90 -10.15 -13.53
C ASP A 179 15.18 -10.53 -12.21
N GLY A 180 15.63 -9.95 -11.09
CA GLY A 180 15.09 -10.25 -9.76
C GLY A 180 13.61 -9.90 -9.63
N ASP A 181 13.22 -8.70 -10.06
CA ASP A 181 11.84 -8.22 -9.95
C ASP A 181 10.88 -9.03 -10.84
N LEU A 182 11.32 -9.46 -12.03
CA LEU A 182 10.50 -10.26 -12.93
C LEU A 182 10.18 -11.65 -12.36
N ARG A 183 11.07 -12.23 -11.56
CA ARG A 183 10.80 -13.52 -10.88
C ARG A 183 9.70 -13.39 -9.84
N ASP A 184 9.74 -12.35 -9.03
CA ASP A 184 8.71 -12.09 -8.01
C ASP A 184 7.32 -11.90 -8.66
N TYR A 185 7.26 -11.19 -9.79
CA TYR A 185 6.03 -11.06 -10.56
C TYR A 185 5.55 -12.40 -11.15
N ALA A 186 6.47 -13.23 -11.62
CA ALA A 186 6.15 -14.55 -12.16
C ALA A 186 5.60 -15.49 -11.07
N GLU A 187 6.20 -15.50 -9.88
CA GLU A 187 5.71 -16.28 -8.74
C GLU A 187 4.30 -15.85 -8.35
N GLU A 188 4.04 -14.55 -8.29
CA GLU A 188 2.70 -14.05 -8.01
C GLU A 188 1.69 -14.44 -9.10
N ALA A 189 2.09 -14.32 -10.37
CA ALA A 189 1.26 -14.73 -11.50
C ALA A 189 0.91 -16.23 -11.44
N VAL A 190 1.85 -17.10 -11.06
CA VAL A 190 1.61 -18.54 -10.86
C VAL A 190 0.55 -18.78 -9.78
N LEU A 191 0.62 -18.06 -8.65
CA LEU A 191 -0.39 -18.18 -7.60
C LEU A 191 -1.78 -17.74 -8.09
N ALA A 192 -1.85 -16.64 -8.82
CA ALA A 192 -3.10 -16.15 -9.41
C ALA A 192 -3.68 -17.15 -10.43
N LEU A 193 -2.84 -17.70 -11.31
CA LEU A 193 -3.25 -18.66 -12.32
C LEU A 193 -3.76 -19.97 -11.71
N ARG A 194 -3.13 -20.47 -10.64
CA ARG A 194 -3.63 -21.64 -9.89
C ARG A 194 -5.00 -21.39 -9.27
N ALA A 195 -5.26 -20.19 -8.77
CA ALA A 195 -6.57 -19.82 -8.24
C ALA A 195 -7.64 -19.78 -9.35
N VAL A 196 -7.28 -19.24 -10.53
CA VAL A 196 -8.14 -19.25 -11.73
C VAL A 196 -8.43 -20.69 -12.17
N GLU A 197 -7.40 -21.53 -12.31
CA GLU A 197 -7.53 -22.93 -12.70
C GLU A 197 -8.48 -23.69 -11.75
N LYS A 198 -8.26 -23.58 -10.44
CA LYS A 198 -9.12 -24.23 -9.43
C LYS A 198 -10.58 -23.79 -9.58
N THR A 199 -10.83 -22.50 -9.77
CA THR A 199 -12.18 -21.93 -9.90
C THR A 199 -12.83 -22.36 -11.22
N ALA A 200 -12.08 -22.31 -12.32
CA ALA A 200 -12.54 -22.75 -13.64
C ALA A 200 -12.92 -24.24 -13.63
N ARG A 201 -12.08 -25.11 -13.06
CA ARG A 201 -12.38 -26.55 -12.91
C ARG A 201 -13.68 -26.80 -12.14
N SER A 202 -13.91 -26.08 -11.04
CA SER A 202 -15.17 -26.18 -10.28
C SER A 202 -16.37 -25.76 -11.12
N ALA A 203 -16.27 -24.61 -11.79
CA ALA A 203 -17.35 -24.09 -12.63
C ALA A 203 -17.65 -25.01 -13.82
N THR A 204 -16.62 -25.57 -14.47
CA THR A 204 -16.79 -26.57 -15.54
C THR A 204 -17.56 -27.78 -15.05
N LYS A 205 -17.19 -28.35 -13.89
CA LYS A 205 -17.89 -29.50 -13.31
C LYS A 205 -19.38 -29.20 -13.03
N GLU A 206 -19.69 -28.02 -12.50
CA GLU A 206 -21.06 -27.60 -12.24
C GLU A 206 -21.86 -27.44 -13.53
N LEU A 207 -21.28 -26.80 -14.55
CA LEU A 207 -21.93 -26.62 -15.86
C LEU A 207 -22.13 -27.95 -16.58
N GLU A 208 -21.16 -28.86 -16.55
CA GLU A 208 -21.28 -30.21 -17.11
C GLU A 208 -22.40 -31.00 -16.43
N ALA A 209 -22.49 -30.93 -15.09
CA ALA A 209 -23.58 -31.55 -14.35
C ALA A 209 -24.96 -31.01 -14.75
N MET A 210 -25.07 -29.71 -15.04
CA MET A 210 -26.32 -29.09 -15.51
C MET A 210 -26.70 -29.50 -16.93
N LEU A 211 -25.72 -29.78 -17.80
CA LEU A 211 -25.97 -30.22 -19.17
C LEU A 211 -26.43 -31.68 -19.26
N GLY A 212 -26.28 -32.45 -18.18
CA GLY A 212 -26.58 -33.89 -18.14
C GLY A 212 -25.60 -34.72 -18.98
N PRO A 213 -25.73 -36.06 -18.97
CA PRO A 213 -25.01 -36.90 -19.91
C PRO A 213 -25.43 -36.50 -21.32
N ARG A 214 -24.46 -36.14 -22.17
CA ARG A 214 -24.70 -35.94 -23.60
C ARG A 214 -25.21 -37.26 -24.17
N SER A 215 -26.54 -37.39 -24.28
CA SER A 215 -27.17 -38.48 -25.02
C SER A 215 -26.60 -38.45 -26.43
N GLY A 216 -25.83 -39.48 -26.78
CA GLY A 216 -25.02 -39.53 -27.99
C GLY A 216 -25.78 -39.08 -29.23
N ARG A 217 -25.25 -38.06 -29.89
CA ARG A 217 -25.44 -37.79 -31.32
C ARG A 217 -24.08 -37.86 -31.98
#